data_AF-A0A3B0MJS3-F1
#
_entry.id   AF-A0A3B0MJS3-F1
#
_cell.length_a   1.000
_cell.length_b   1.000
_cell.length_c   1.000
_cell.angle_alpha   90.00
_cell.angle_beta   90.00
_cell.angle_gamma   90.00
#
_symmetry.space_group_name_H-M   'P 1'
#
loop_
_entity.id
_entity.type
_entity.pdbx_description
1 polymer ?
#
loop_
_entity_poly.entity_id
_entity_poly.type
_entity_poly.pdbx_seq_one_letter_code
_entity_poly.pdbx_strand_id
1 'polypeptide(L)'
;MKFVILALLALASGLNAAELDLKKLGFVLFGKHGDGTAATVNAGECPLGTLPETVFLHKTFKKGDHFFTWVRPVHAKVHKLVCGSLAVWEAAVGEVLLDLHFVGNKDSEKFLHLEVLHPAVGSHHLFLKFAAGATPGVGVHLGMAAFVVGVHKLVAGLPGLAGLPAHPFVHALAAHAAHVAHGAKDGLAAEGGVHVAL
;
A
#
# COMPACT_ATOMS: atom_id res chain seq x y z
N MET A 1 0.71 -23.46 -24.09
CA MET A 1 1.94 -23.95 -23.41
C MET A 1 2.67 -22.88 -22.60
N LYS A 2 2.82 -21.62 -23.05
CA LYS A 2 3.51 -20.55 -22.28
C LYS A 2 2.81 -20.14 -20.96
N PHE A 3 1.48 -20.11 -20.92
CA PHE A 3 0.72 -19.71 -19.71
C PHE A 3 0.69 -20.79 -18.62
N VAL A 4 0.78 -22.06 -19.01
CA VAL A 4 0.79 -23.19 -18.06
C VAL A 4 2.10 -23.24 -17.28
N ILE A 5 3.22 -22.84 -17.91
CA ILE A 5 4.53 -22.80 -17.25
C ILE A 5 4.57 -21.73 -16.15
N LEU A 6 3.94 -20.56 -16.35
CA LEU A 6 3.92 -19.50 -15.34
C LEU A 6 3.11 -19.91 -14.09
N ALA A 7 1.98 -20.59 -14.29
CA ALA A 7 1.18 -21.14 -13.21
C ALA A 7 1.89 -22.28 -12.47
N LEU A 8 2.64 -23.14 -13.18
CA LEU A 8 3.47 -24.17 -12.54
C LEU A 8 4.67 -23.59 -11.79
N LEU A 9 5.28 -22.49 -12.24
CA LEU A 9 6.33 -21.79 -11.47
C LEU A 9 5.76 -21.15 -10.20
N ALA A 10 4.55 -20.60 -10.24
CA ALA A 10 3.85 -20.07 -9.07
C ALA A 10 3.45 -21.19 -8.07
N LEU A 11 3.14 -22.39 -8.56
CA LEU A 11 2.86 -23.56 -7.72
C LEU A 11 4.14 -24.23 -7.16
N ALA A 12 5.24 -24.20 -7.92
CA ALA A 12 6.56 -24.68 -7.48
C ALA A 12 7.28 -23.70 -6.53
N SER A 13 6.83 -22.45 -6.42
CA SER A 13 7.35 -21.47 -5.46
C SER A 13 6.84 -21.62 -4.03
N GLY A 14 6.31 -22.80 -3.65
CA GLY A 14 6.02 -23.17 -2.25
C GLY A 14 7.26 -23.26 -1.33
N LEU A 15 8.35 -22.54 -1.62
CA LEU A 15 9.67 -22.77 -1.01
C LEU A 15 10.15 -21.68 -0.07
N ASN A 16 9.45 -20.56 0.12
CA ASN A 16 9.85 -19.57 1.12
C ASN A 16 8.65 -18.80 1.69
N ALA A 17 7.68 -19.49 2.28
CA ALA A 17 6.60 -18.84 3.02
C ALA A 17 7.19 -18.13 4.26
N ALA A 18 7.39 -16.82 4.15
CA ALA A 18 7.94 -16.02 5.22
C ALA A 18 6.89 -15.05 5.78
N GLU A 19 7.00 -14.80 7.08
CA GLU A 19 6.27 -13.75 7.76
C GLU A 19 7.01 -12.42 7.57
N LEU A 20 6.29 -11.40 7.10
CA LEU A 20 6.79 -10.03 7.03
C LEU A 20 6.33 -9.25 8.26
N ASP A 21 7.26 -8.92 9.15
CA ASP A 21 6.99 -8.09 10.32
C ASP A 21 7.24 -6.60 10.00
N LEU A 22 6.15 -5.85 9.85
CA LEU A 22 6.15 -4.42 9.62
C LEU A 22 6.90 -3.64 10.72
N LYS A 23 6.92 -4.14 11.96
CA LYS A 23 7.63 -3.49 13.07
C LYS A 23 9.14 -3.55 12.87
N LYS A 24 9.65 -4.63 12.26
CA LYS A 24 11.08 -4.79 11.95
C LYS A 24 11.52 -3.96 10.74
N LEU A 25 10.63 -3.71 9.79
CA LEU A 25 10.92 -2.81 8.68
C LEU A 25 11.18 -1.38 9.15
N GLY A 26 10.53 -0.98 10.25
CA GLY A 26 10.59 0.40 10.76
C GLY A 26 10.03 1.39 9.75
N PHE A 27 10.31 2.67 9.97
CA PHE A 27 10.03 3.72 8.97
C PHE A 27 11.35 4.15 8.35
N VAL A 28 11.69 3.59 7.19
CA VAL A 28 12.81 4.08 6.39
C VAL A 28 12.27 5.25 5.59
N LEU A 29 12.47 6.47 6.11
CA LEU A 29 12.12 7.69 5.40
C LEU A 29 12.95 7.75 4.12
N PHE A 30 12.29 7.64 2.98
CA PHE A 30 12.89 7.92 1.69
C PHE A 30 12.21 9.18 1.15
N GLY A 31 12.85 10.32 1.40
CA GLY A 31 12.45 11.60 0.80
C GLY A 31 12.75 11.66 -0.69
N LYS A 32 12.72 12.86 -1.27
CA LYS A 32 13.39 13.07 -2.57
C LYS A 32 14.85 12.68 -2.40
N HIS A 33 15.39 12.06 -3.44
CA HIS A 33 16.82 11.87 -3.57
C HIS A 33 17.48 13.27 -3.45
N GLY A 34 18.05 13.57 -2.29
CA GLY A 34 18.62 14.88 -1.96
C GLY A 34 17.62 16.03 -2.08
N ASP A 35 18.09 17.25 -1.85
CA ASP A 35 17.35 18.41 -2.34
C ASP A 35 17.30 18.35 -3.89
N GLY A 36 16.11 18.49 -4.46
CA GLY A 36 15.92 18.52 -5.92
C GLY A 36 15.75 17.14 -6.58
N THR A 37 16.42 16.91 -7.71
CA THR A 37 16.29 15.74 -8.60
C THR A 37 17.44 14.73 -8.46
N ALA A 38 18.26 14.82 -7.41
CA ALA A 38 19.58 14.19 -7.36
C ALA A 38 19.64 12.88 -6.54
N ALA A 39 19.75 11.73 -7.21
CA ALA A 39 20.88 10.81 -7.01
C ALA A 39 21.66 10.67 -5.67
N THR A 40 21.12 10.48 -4.46
CA THR A 40 21.96 10.38 -3.22
C THR A 40 22.70 9.05 -3.04
N VAL A 41 22.59 8.09 -3.96
CA VAL A 41 23.18 6.76 -3.79
C VAL A 41 23.86 6.31 -5.08
N ASN A 42 25.03 5.69 -4.96
CA ASN A 42 25.85 5.30 -6.11
C ASN A 42 25.14 4.22 -6.95
N ALA A 43 25.42 4.21 -8.25
CA ALA A 43 24.92 3.16 -9.14
C ALA A 43 25.38 1.78 -8.65
N GLY A 44 24.44 0.85 -8.44
CA GLY A 44 24.69 -0.50 -7.93
C GLY A 44 24.48 -0.69 -6.43
N GLU A 45 24.24 0.39 -5.67
CA GLU A 45 23.92 0.32 -4.24
C GLU A 45 22.41 0.40 -3.99
N CYS A 46 21.93 -0.38 -3.02
CA CYS A 46 20.54 -0.25 -2.57
C CYS A 46 20.43 0.98 -1.66
N PRO A 47 19.65 2.01 -2.04
CA PRO A 47 19.48 3.20 -1.22
C PRO A 47 18.79 2.95 0.13
N LEU A 48 18.26 1.74 0.32
CA LEU A 48 17.54 1.32 1.51
C LEU A 48 18.43 0.50 2.48
N GLY A 49 19.72 0.37 2.17
CA GLY A 49 20.62 -0.55 2.87
C GLY A 49 20.26 -2.01 2.61
N THR A 50 20.68 -2.89 3.50
CA THR A 50 20.30 -4.31 3.45
C THR A 50 18.83 -4.46 3.84
N LEU A 51 17.98 -4.71 2.85
CA LEU A 51 16.58 -5.08 3.07
C LEU A 51 16.48 -6.54 3.57
N PRO A 52 15.42 -6.89 4.31
CA PRO A 52 15.09 -8.29 4.56
C PRO A 52 14.93 -9.06 3.24
N GLU A 53 15.29 -10.35 3.22
CA GLU A 53 15.22 -11.19 2.00
C GLU A 53 13.81 -11.33 1.39
N THR A 54 12.80 -10.94 2.17
CA THR A 54 11.38 -10.94 1.81
C THR A 54 10.92 -9.64 1.19
N VAL A 55 11.76 -8.60 1.14
CA VAL A 55 11.41 -7.25 0.68
C VAL A 55 12.30 -6.82 -0.47
N PHE A 56 11.67 -6.48 -1.60
CA PHE A 56 12.33 -5.90 -2.76
C PHE A 56 12.42 -4.37 -2.67
N LEU A 57 11.42 -3.73 -2.07
CA LEU A 57 11.35 -2.28 -1.92
C LEU A 57 10.65 -1.90 -0.61
N HIS A 58 11.15 -0.88 0.08
CA HIS A 58 10.50 -0.25 1.23
C HIS A 58 10.77 1.27 1.21
N LYS A 59 9.73 2.09 1.04
CA LYS A 59 9.86 3.56 1.05
C LYS A 59 8.80 4.18 1.95
N THR A 60 9.21 5.07 2.84
CA THR A 60 8.29 5.89 3.65
C THR A 60 8.41 7.37 3.26
N PHE A 61 7.27 7.99 2.97
CA PHE A 61 7.14 9.41 2.72
C PHE A 61 6.37 10.05 3.88
N LYS A 62 6.85 11.19 4.39
CA LYS A 62 6.16 11.94 5.45
C LYS A 62 5.41 13.13 4.84
N LYS A 63 4.17 13.36 5.28
CA LYS A 63 3.41 14.57 4.99
C LYS A 63 2.59 14.99 6.20
N GLY A 64 2.88 16.17 6.74
CA GLY A 64 2.40 16.56 8.07
C GLY A 64 2.89 15.56 9.12
N ASP A 65 1.99 15.09 9.98
CA ASP A 65 2.28 14.08 11.01
C ASP A 65 1.98 12.64 10.56
N HIS A 66 1.62 12.44 9.29
CA HIS A 66 1.29 11.13 8.74
C HIS A 66 2.37 10.62 7.79
N PHE A 67 2.38 9.30 7.62
CA PHE A 67 3.29 8.59 6.75
C PHE A 67 2.51 7.86 5.65
N PHE A 68 3.09 7.84 4.44
CA PHE A 68 2.75 6.91 3.37
C PHE A 68 3.92 5.95 3.22
N THR A 69 3.71 4.67 3.45
CA THR A 69 4.73 3.63 3.32
C THR A 69 4.36 2.69 2.19
N TRP A 70 5.30 2.46 1.29
CA TRP A 70 5.18 1.51 0.19
C TRP A 70 6.17 0.37 0.40
N VAL A 71 5.67 -0.86 0.41
CA VAL A 71 6.48 -2.08 0.51
C VAL A 71 6.16 -2.99 -0.66
N ARG A 72 7.17 -3.32 -1.47
CA ARG A 72 7.07 -4.42 -2.44
C ARG A 72 7.77 -5.64 -1.87
N PRO A 73 7.05 -6.71 -1.51
CA PRO A 73 7.68 -7.96 -1.14
C PRO A 73 8.38 -8.59 -2.35
N VAL A 74 9.33 -9.47 -2.07
CA VAL A 74 9.81 -10.43 -3.08
C VAL A 74 8.64 -11.36 -3.37
N HIS A 75 8.16 -11.36 -4.62
CA HIS A 75 6.98 -12.12 -5.01
C HIS A 75 7.08 -13.59 -4.60
N ALA A 76 5.95 -14.17 -4.18
CA ALA A 76 5.82 -15.54 -3.69
C ALA A 76 6.60 -15.89 -2.41
N LYS A 77 7.21 -14.90 -1.72
CA LYS A 77 7.85 -15.14 -0.42
C LYS A 77 7.04 -14.69 0.80
N VAL A 78 6.05 -13.82 0.63
CA VAL A 78 5.29 -13.28 1.77
C VAL A 78 3.87 -13.84 1.76
N HIS A 79 3.58 -14.67 2.77
CA HIS A 79 2.26 -15.28 2.99
C HIS A 79 1.55 -14.72 4.22
N LYS A 80 2.25 -13.95 5.05
CA LYS A 80 1.71 -13.42 6.29
C LYS A 80 2.34 -12.07 6.58
N LEU A 81 1.49 -11.16 7.03
CA LEU A 81 1.85 -9.81 7.44
C LEU A 81 1.50 -9.63 8.91
N VAL A 82 2.49 -9.23 9.70
CA VAL A 82 2.33 -8.93 11.12
C VAL A 82 2.91 -7.56 11.47
N CYS A 83 2.54 -7.04 12.63
CA CYS A 83 3.19 -5.89 13.25
C CYS A 83 3.56 -6.25 14.69
N GLY A 84 4.80 -6.74 14.90
CA GLY A 84 5.17 -7.42 16.14
C GLY A 84 4.34 -8.68 16.33
N SER A 85 3.67 -8.82 17.48
CA SER A 85 2.83 -9.99 17.80
C SER A 85 1.44 -9.96 17.17
N LEU A 86 1.17 -8.99 16.29
CA LEU A 86 -0.18 -8.66 15.86
C LEU A 86 -0.39 -9.08 14.41
N ALA A 87 -1.37 -9.94 14.16
CA ALA A 87 -1.76 -10.35 12.83
C ALA A 87 -2.41 -9.17 12.08
N VAL A 88 -1.97 -8.95 10.84
CA VAL A 88 -2.53 -7.91 9.95
C VAL A 88 -3.24 -8.55 8.77
N TRP A 89 -2.60 -9.53 8.14
CA TRP A 89 -3.15 -10.30 7.02
C TRP A 89 -2.43 -11.64 6.91
N GLU A 90 -3.13 -12.65 6.44
CA GLU A 90 -2.60 -13.97 6.14
C GLU A 90 -3.20 -14.46 4.83
N ALA A 91 -2.36 -15.03 3.98
CA ALA A 91 -2.71 -15.47 2.65
C ALA A 91 -3.65 -16.67 2.69
N ALA A 92 -4.62 -16.68 1.77
CA ALA A 92 -5.31 -17.92 1.41
C ALA A 92 -4.35 -18.91 0.73
N VAL A 93 -4.75 -20.17 0.58
CA VAL A 93 -3.91 -21.20 -0.03
C VAL A 93 -3.47 -20.81 -1.45
N GLY A 94 -2.16 -20.68 -1.64
CA GLY A 94 -1.54 -20.29 -2.92
C GLY A 94 -1.60 -18.79 -3.22
N GLU A 95 -2.18 -17.98 -2.34
CA GLU A 95 -2.17 -16.53 -2.45
C GLU A 95 -0.82 -15.96 -2.01
N VAL A 96 -0.37 -14.90 -2.69
CA VAL A 96 0.90 -14.24 -2.39
C VAL A 96 0.73 -12.72 -2.40
N LEU A 97 1.44 -12.04 -1.50
CA LEU A 97 1.47 -10.58 -1.49
C LEU A 97 2.32 -10.05 -2.67
N LEU A 98 1.76 -9.14 -3.44
CA LEU A 98 2.44 -8.46 -4.55
C LEU A 98 2.91 -7.06 -4.17
N ASP A 99 2.07 -6.33 -3.43
CA ASP A 99 2.33 -4.95 -3.06
C ASP A 99 1.57 -4.56 -1.78
N LEU A 100 2.13 -3.64 -0.99
CA LEU A 100 1.57 -3.13 0.24
C LEU A 100 1.75 -1.62 0.33
N HIS A 101 0.68 -0.92 0.69
CA HIS A 101 0.69 0.51 0.97
C HIS A 101 0.03 0.79 2.31
N PHE A 102 0.73 1.48 3.20
CA PHE A 102 0.21 1.92 4.50
C PHE A 102 0.13 3.45 4.55
N VAL A 103 -0.97 3.99 5.07
CA VAL A 103 -1.14 5.43 5.30
C VAL A 103 -1.61 5.70 6.72
N GLY A 104 -0.90 6.56 7.45
CA GLY A 104 -1.27 7.02 8.78
C GLY A 104 -0.09 7.13 9.73
N ASN A 105 -0.36 7.13 11.04
CA ASN A 105 0.64 7.08 12.11
C ASN A 105 0.10 6.28 13.31
N LYS A 106 0.89 6.18 14.39
CA LYS A 106 0.51 5.40 15.58
C LYS A 106 -0.76 5.93 16.26
N ASP A 107 -0.94 7.24 16.28
CA ASP A 107 -2.00 7.96 17.01
C ASP A 107 -3.26 8.22 16.14
N SER A 108 -3.20 7.96 14.82
CA SER A 108 -4.28 8.22 13.87
C SER A 108 -4.98 6.94 13.40
N GLU A 109 -6.07 7.11 12.65
CA GLU A 109 -6.55 6.05 11.76
C GLU A 109 -5.44 5.59 10.82
N LYS A 110 -5.51 4.32 10.40
CA LYS A 110 -4.52 3.71 9.52
C LYS A 110 -5.24 3.02 8.37
N PHE A 111 -4.75 3.25 7.17
CA PHE A 111 -5.26 2.65 5.94
C PHE A 111 -4.20 1.74 5.36
N LEU A 112 -4.57 0.49 5.08
CA LEU A 112 -3.69 -0.51 4.50
C LEU A 112 -4.31 -1.02 3.19
N HIS A 113 -3.59 -0.85 2.11
CA HIS A 113 -3.92 -1.42 0.82
C HIS A 113 -2.94 -2.56 0.52
N LEU A 114 -3.48 -3.73 0.20
CA LEU A 114 -2.72 -4.91 -0.23
C LEU A 114 -3.11 -5.25 -1.66
N GLU A 115 -2.12 -5.45 -2.52
CA GLU A 115 -2.31 -6.15 -3.79
C GLU A 115 -1.85 -7.60 -3.59
N VAL A 116 -2.73 -8.54 -3.88
CA VAL A 116 -2.49 -9.97 -3.68
C VAL A 116 -2.79 -10.71 -4.96
N LEU A 117 -2.01 -11.75 -5.26
CA LEU A 117 -2.24 -12.64 -6.39
C LEU A 117 -2.81 -13.95 -5.88
N HIS A 118 -4.03 -14.27 -6.27
CA HIS A 118 -4.66 -15.55 -5.95
C HIS A 118 -4.75 -16.42 -7.21
N PRO A 119 -4.38 -17.71 -7.16
CA PRO A 119 -4.31 -18.57 -8.35
C PRO A 119 -5.63 -18.67 -9.12
N ALA A 120 -6.77 -18.63 -8.41
CA ALA A 120 -8.09 -18.78 -9.02
C ALA A 120 -8.70 -17.49 -9.60
N VAL A 121 -8.32 -16.31 -9.10
CA VAL A 121 -8.99 -15.04 -9.48
C VAL A 121 -8.03 -13.98 -10.02
N GLY A 122 -6.72 -14.24 -10.01
CA GLY A 122 -5.70 -13.29 -10.44
C GLY A 122 -5.36 -12.26 -9.37
N SER A 123 -4.83 -11.12 -9.81
CA SER A 123 -4.49 -10.01 -8.91
C SER A 123 -5.77 -9.33 -8.41
N HIS A 124 -5.85 -9.09 -7.10
CA HIS A 124 -6.93 -8.33 -6.49
C HIS A 124 -6.44 -7.49 -5.31
N HIS A 125 -7.28 -6.54 -4.90
CA HIS A 125 -6.92 -5.52 -3.93
C HIS A 125 -7.74 -5.65 -2.65
N LEU A 126 -7.08 -5.63 -1.50
CA LEU A 126 -7.70 -5.52 -0.19
C LEU A 126 -7.49 -4.12 0.36
N PHE A 127 -8.56 -3.51 0.84
CA PHE A 127 -8.56 -2.18 1.43
C PHE A 127 -9.01 -2.29 2.88
N LEU A 128 -8.11 -2.01 3.82
CA LEU A 128 -8.32 -2.19 5.24
C LEU A 128 -8.20 -0.86 5.98
N LYS A 129 -9.07 -0.65 6.96
CA LYS A 129 -9.01 0.49 7.89
C LYS A 129 -8.86 0.01 9.33
N PHE A 130 -7.98 0.66 10.07
CA PHE A 130 -7.79 0.49 11.49
C PHE A 130 -8.08 1.80 12.22
N ALA A 131 -8.78 1.72 13.35
CA ALA A 131 -9.08 2.89 14.16
C ALA A 131 -7.82 3.49 14.84
N ALA A 132 -7.91 4.75 15.24
CA ALA A 132 -6.88 5.40 16.05
C ALA A 132 -6.65 4.65 17.37
N GLY A 133 -5.39 4.50 17.78
CA GLY A 133 -5.02 3.73 18.97
C GLY A 133 -5.31 2.23 18.91
N ALA A 134 -5.91 1.72 17.83
CA ALA A 134 -6.18 0.29 17.69
C ALA A 134 -4.87 -0.48 17.49
N THR A 135 -4.70 -1.51 18.32
CA THR A 135 -3.72 -2.57 18.13
C THR A 135 -4.04 -3.28 16.80
N PRO A 136 -3.09 -3.39 15.83
CA PRO A 136 -3.32 -4.11 14.59
C PRO A 136 -4.01 -5.48 14.80
N GLY A 137 -5.01 -5.78 13.98
CA GLY A 137 -5.87 -6.97 14.04
C GLY A 137 -6.58 -7.23 12.71
N VAL A 138 -7.81 -7.77 12.70
CA VAL A 138 -8.63 -7.82 11.48
C VAL A 138 -9.19 -6.43 11.21
N GLY A 139 -8.53 -5.66 10.34
CA GLY A 139 -9.00 -4.34 9.93
C GLY A 139 -10.39 -4.39 9.29
N VAL A 140 -11.10 -3.26 9.31
CA VAL A 140 -12.39 -3.16 8.61
C VAL A 140 -12.13 -3.14 7.10
N HIS A 141 -12.72 -4.09 6.37
CA HIS A 141 -12.70 -4.08 4.91
C HIS A 141 -13.51 -2.91 4.36
N LEU A 142 -12.91 -2.17 3.43
CA LEU A 142 -13.53 -1.07 2.71
C LEU A 142 -13.64 -1.39 1.22
N GLY A 143 -14.57 -0.74 0.54
CA GLY A 143 -14.51 -0.59 -0.92
C GLY A 143 -13.45 0.44 -1.32
N MET A 144 -12.93 0.34 -2.55
CA MET A 144 -11.89 1.24 -3.07
C MET A 144 -12.24 2.72 -2.91
N ALA A 145 -13.48 3.11 -3.22
CA ALA A 145 -13.92 4.51 -3.12
C ALA A 145 -13.84 5.03 -1.67
N ALA A 146 -14.42 4.31 -0.70
CA ALA A 146 -14.36 4.67 0.71
C ALA A 146 -12.92 4.71 1.26
N PHE A 147 -12.06 3.80 0.77
CA PHE A 147 -10.65 3.80 1.13
C PHE A 147 -9.91 5.04 0.61
N VAL A 148 -10.07 5.37 -0.68
CA VAL A 148 -9.43 6.54 -1.31
C VAL A 148 -9.89 7.84 -0.66
N VAL A 149 -11.18 7.98 -0.39
CA VAL A 149 -11.76 9.09 0.38
C VAL A 149 -11.12 9.19 1.77
N GLY A 150 -11.06 8.07 2.49
CA GLY A 150 -10.50 8.02 3.84
C GLY A 150 -9.03 8.45 3.88
N VAL A 151 -8.25 8.00 2.89
CA VAL A 151 -6.84 8.41 2.74
C VAL A 151 -6.71 9.90 2.44
N HIS A 152 -7.56 10.46 1.59
CA HIS A 152 -7.57 11.91 1.31
C HIS A 152 -7.94 12.75 2.54
N LYS A 153 -8.92 12.30 3.33
CA LYS A 153 -9.30 12.95 4.59
C LYS A 153 -8.18 12.89 5.62
N LEU A 154 -7.48 11.76 5.70
CA LEU A 154 -6.37 11.57 6.63
C LEU A 154 -5.13 12.39 6.23
N VAL A 155 -4.79 12.41 4.94
CA VAL A 155 -3.59 13.08 4.43
C VAL A 155 -3.94 13.96 3.23
N ALA A 156 -4.41 15.16 3.51
CA ALA A 156 -4.80 16.13 2.49
C ALA A 156 -3.65 16.41 1.49
N GLY A 157 -3.94 16.32 0.20
CA GLY A 157 -2.98 16.59 -0.87
C GLY A 157 -1.89 15.53 -1.03
N LEU A 158 -2.07 14.32 -0.47
CA LEU A 158 -1.14 13.22 -0.62
C LEU A 158 -0.74 12.92 -2.09
N PRO A 159 -1.65 12.77 -3.07
CA PRO A 159 -1.24 12.46 -4.46
C PRO A 159 -0.42 13.55 -5.16
N GLY A 160 -0.39 14.78 -4.62
CA GLY A 160 0.49 15.84 -5.10
C GLY A 160 1.92 15.74 -4.54
N LEU A 161 2.20 14.77 -3.66
CA LEU A 161 3.52 14.59 -3.08
C LEU A 161 4.49 14.07 -4.14
N ALA A 162 5.47 14.91 -4.48
CA ALA A 162 6.48 14.56 -5.46
C ALA A 162 7.30 13.34 -5.03
N GLY A 163 7.54 12.42 -5.97
CA GLY A 163 8.30 11.19 -5.72
C GLY A 163 7.45 10.01 -5.25
N LEU A 164 6.13 10.18 -5.05
CA LEU A 164 5.24 9.06 -4.90
C LEU A 164 5.33 8.14 -6.14
N PRO A 165 5.24 6.83 -5.95
CA PRO A 165 5.37 5.90 -7.06
C PRO A 165 4.21 6.01 -8.02
N ALA A 166 4.50 5.83 -9.31
CA ALA A 166 3.49 5.65 -10.34
C ALA A 166 2.84 4.26 -10.21
N HIS A 167 2.07 4.06 -9.14
CA HIS A 167 1.37 2.82 -8.80
C HIS A 167 -0.15 3.01 -9.00
N PRO A 168 -0.93 1.97 -9.39
CA PRO A 168 -2.37 2.07 -9.56
C PRO A 168 -3.12 2.75 -8.39
N PHE A 169 -2.73 2.45 -7.15
CA PHE A 169 -3.28 3.13 -5.97
C PHE A 169 -3.04 4.65 -5.97
N VAL A 170 -1.82 5.10 -6.28
CA VAL A 170 -1.49 6.54 -6.35
C VAL A 170 -2.25 7.22 -7.50
N HIS A 171 -2.44 6.52 -8.63
CA HIS A 171 -3.27 7.02 -9.72
C HIS A 171 -4.74 7.16 -9.30
N ALA A 172 -5.28 6.19 -8.55
CA ALA A 172 -6.64 6.28 -8.01
C ALA A 172 -6.79 7.47 -7.04
N LEU A 173 -5.79 7.72 -6.18
CA LEU A 173 -5.75 8.91 -5.33
C LEU A 173 -5.79 10.20 -6.16
N ALA A 174 -4.94 10.29 -7.20
CA ALA A 174 -4.87 11.46 -8.07
C ALA A 174 -6.17 11.70 -8.86
N ALA A 175 -6.75 10.63 -9.43
CA ALA A 175 -8.01 10.69 -10.16
C ALA A 175 -9.17 11.15 -9.26
N HIS A 176 -9.24 10.64 -8.03
CA HIS A 176 -10.24 11.09 -7.06
C HIS A 176 -10.06 12.56 -6.69
N ALA A 177 -8.82 13.03 -6.46
CA ALA A 177 -8.55 14.43 -6.17
C ALA A 177 -9.01 15.36 -7.31
N ALA A 178 -8.73 14.97 -8.56
CA ALA A 178 -9.21 15.69 -9.73
C ALA A 178 -10.75 15.68 -9.80
N HIS A 179 -11.38 14.52 -9.59
CA HIS A 179 -12.84 14.40 -9.64
C HIS A 179 -13.52 15.28 -8.58
N VAL A 180 -13.05 15.31 -7.34
CA VAL A 180 -13.60 16.20 -6.30
C VAL A 180 -13.50 17.68 -6.69
N ALA A 181 -12.38 18.08 -7.30
CA ALA A 181 -12.20 19.45 -7.78
C ALA A 181 -13.19 19.84 -8.91
N HIS A 182 -13.69 18.85 -9.66
CA HIS A 182 -14.77 19.03 -10.64
C HIS A 182 -16.16 18.94 -10.00
N GLY A 183 -16.44 17.89 -9.22
CA GLY A 183 -17.76 17.62 -8.62
C GLY A 183 -18.26 18.71 -7.66
N ALA A 184 -17.35 19.42 -6.98
CA ALA A 184 -17.71 20.60 -6.18
C ALA A 184 -18.32 21.74 -7.01
N LYS A 185 -18.03 21.80 -8.33
CA LYS A 185 -18.63 22.76 -9.26
C LYS A 185 -19.95 22.26 -9.84
N ASP A 186 -20.18 20.95 -9.83
CA ASP A 186 -21.29 20.26 -10.50
C ASP A 186 -22.33 19.67 -9.53
N GLY A 187 -22.22 19.94 -8.21
CA GLY A 187 -23.19 19.48 -7.21
C GLY A 187 -23.10 17.99 -6.85
N LEU A 188 -21.97 17.33 -7.13
CA LEU A 188 -21.70 15.94 -6.74
C LEU A 188 -21.03 15.90 -5.36
N ALA A 189 -21.43 14.95 -4.50
CA ALA A 189 -20.85 14.83 -3.17
C ALA A 189 -19.37 14.42 -3.27
N ALA A 190 -18.54 14.95 -2.35
CA ALA A 190 -17.09 14.73 -2.31
C ALA A 190 -16.67 13.25 -2.17
N GLU A 191 -17.62 12.36 -1.87
CA GLU A 191 -17.45 10.93 -1.71
C GLU A 191 -17.80 10.13 -3.00
N GLY A 192 -18.12 10.81 -4.11
CA GLY A 192 -18.56 10.18 -5.36
C GLY A 192 -20.03 9.74 -5.37
N GLY A 193 -20.83 10.24 -4.43
CA GLY A 193 -22.28 10.02 -4.36
C GLY A 193 -23.07 11.20 -4.94
N VAL A 194 -24.29 10.93 -5.40
CA VAL A 194 -25.24 11.99 -5.76
C VAL A 194 -25.68 12.71 -4.47
N HIS A 195 -25.62 14.04 -4.44
CA HIS A 195 -26.32 14.80 -3.40
C HIS A 195 -27.83 14.59 -3.57
N VAL A 196 -28.43 13.75 -2.74
CA VAL A 196 -29.89 13.72 -2.63
C VAL A 196 -30.27 14.96 -1.84
N ALA A 197 -30.71 16.01 -2.55
CA ALA A 197 -31.42 17.12 -1.94
C ALA A 197 -32.75 16.55 -1.39
N LEU A 198 -32.92 16.63 -0.07
CA LEU A 198 -34.23 16.50 0.58
C LEU A 198 -34.99 17.83 0.45
#